data_AF-R8VSQ8-F1
#
_entry.id   AF-R8VSQ8-F1
#
_cell.length_a   1.000
_cell.length_b   1.000
_cell.length_c   1.000
_cell.angle_alpha   90.00
_cell.angle_beta   90.00
_cell.angle_gamma   90.00
#
_symmetry.space_group_name_H-M   'P 1'
#
loop_
_entity.id
_entity.type
_entity.pdbx_description
1 polymer ?
#
loop_
_entity_poly.entity_id
_entity_poly.type
_entity_poly.pdbx_seq_one_letter_code
_entity_poly.pdbx_strand_id
1 'polypeptide(L)'
;MKQIISERLIDCSDQEKFVFNLICPECGKVWQSTPVAFSKAGEEPQTESKRVIFYLLYEREKQRAFTKAVEEAVQFFNLCPLCERLVCNECFLICQEIDMCLRCAERLQEAGEQVSTVNWTTQKNHYSEK
;
A
#
# COMPACT_ATOMS: atom_id res chain seq x y z
N MET A 1 3.44 0.14 13.36
CA MET A 1 3.42 0.51 11.92
C MET A 1 2.85 -0.61 11.04
N LYS A 2 3.50 -1.79 10.96
CA LYS A 2 3.03 -2.91 10.11
C LYS A 2 1.56 -3.29 10.30
N GLN A 3 1.07 -3.36 11.54
CA GLN A 3 -0.33 -3.65 11.84
C GLN A 3 -1.30 -2.60 11.26
N ILE A 4 -1.03 -1.31 11.50
CA ILE A 4 -1.85 -0.21 10.97
C ILE A 4 -1.88 -0.22 9.44
N ILE A 5 -0.74 -0.51 8.82
CA ILE A 5 -0.64 -0.68 7.36
C ILE A 5 -1.49 -1.86 6.90
N SER A 6 -1.38 -3.03 7.55
CA SER A 6 -2.14 -4.22 7.17
C SER A 6 -3.65 -4.00 7.24
N GLU A 7 -4.13 -3.22 8.20
CA GLU A 7 -5.55 -2.91 8.36
C GLU A 7 -6.08 -1.92 7.30
N ARG A 8 -5.19 -1.18 6.61
CA ARG A 8 -5.55 -0.13 5.64
C ARG A 8 -5.24 -0.50 4.19
N LEU A 9 -4.52 -1.59 3.94
CA LEU A 9 -4.23 -2.06 2.58
C LEU A 9 -5.54 -2.43 1.85
N ILE A 10 -5.68 -1.89 0.65
CA ILE A 10 -6.78 -2.19 -0.26
C ILE A 10 -6.31 -3.31 -1.19
N ASP A 11 -7.00 -4.44 -1.16
CA ASP A 11 -6.71 -5.55 -2.05
C ASP A 11 -7.23 -5.26 -3.47
N CYS A 12 -6.32 -5.28 -4.43
CA CYS A 12 -6.58 -5.09 -5.86
C CYS A 12 -6.09 -6.30 -6.67
N SER A 13 -5.98 -7.46 -6.02
CA SER A 13 -5.54 -8.71 -6.64
C SER A 13 -6.58 -9.27 -7.59
N ASP A 14 -6.12 -9.94 -8.64
CA ASP A 14 -6.93 -10.69 -9.60
C ASP A 14 -6.41 -12.14 -9.71
N GLN A 15 -6.85 -12.88 -10.72
CA GLN A 15 -6.42 -14.28 -10.94
C GLN A 15 -4.99 -14.40 -11.49
N GLU A 16 -4.41 -13.32 -11.99
CA GLU A 16 -3.09 -13.30 -12.61
C GLU A 16 -2.01 -12.82 -11.63
N LYS A 17 -2.36 -11.88 -10.74
CA LYS A 17 -1.40 -11.24 -9.84
C LYS A 17 -2.04 -10.72 -8.55
N PHE A 18 -1.20 -10.62 -7.54
CA PHE A 18 -1.48 -9.99 -6.26
C PHE A 18 -0.94 -8.56 -6.26
N VAL A 19 -1.82 -7.60 -5.99
CA VAL A 19 -1.51 -6.16 -5.95
C VAL A 19 -2.32 -5.53 -4.82
N PHE A 20 -1.68 -4.69 -4.03
CA PHE A 20 -2.29 -3.99 -2.91
C PHE A 20 -2.02 -2.49 -3.00
N ASN A 21 -3.00 -1.68 -2.61
CA ASN A 21 -2.90 -0.24 -2.65
C ASN A 21 -3.02 0.39 -1.25
N LEU A 22 -2.44 1.58 -1.08
CA LEU A 22 -2.70 2.49 0.04
C LEU A 22 -2.94 3.89 -0.46
N ILE A 23 -3.84 4.63 0.19
CA ILE A 23 -4.18 5.99 -0.21
C ILE A 23 -3.75 6.94 0.91
N CYS A 24 -2.94 7.94 0.58
CA CYS A 24 -2.61 9.00 1.51
C CYS A 24 -3.86 9.88 1.73
N PRO A 25 -4.38 10.02 2.96
CA PRO A 25 -5.57 10.84 3.22
C PRO A 25 -5.28 12.34 3.14
N GLU A 26 -4.01 12.76 3.09
CA GLU A 26 -3.64 14.16 2.99
C GLU A 26 -3.60 14.64 1.53
N CYS A 27 -2.93 13.91 0.64
CA CYS A 27 -2.77 14.30 -0.77
C CYS A 27 -3.54 13.44 -1.78
N GLY A 28 -4.18 12.36 -1.34
CA GLY A 28 -4.93 11.45 -2.21
C GLY A 28 -4.07 10.54 -3.10
N LYS A 29 -2.73 10.62 -3.02
CA LYS A 29 -1.84 9.75 -3.81
C LYS A 29 -2.06 8.28 -3.44
N VAL A 30 -2.14 7.44 -4.47
CA VAL A 30 -2.35 5.99 -4.35
C VAL A 30 -1.04 5.24 -4.53
N TRP A 31 -0.45 4.76 -3.44
CA TRP A 31 0.67 3.84 -3.49
C TRP A 31 0.20 2.46 -3.91
N GLN A 32 1.00 1.77 -4.71
CA GLN A 32 0.75 0.41 -5.18
C GLN A 32 1.96 -0.47 -4.86
N SER A 33 1.71 -1.64 -4.28
CA SER A 33 2.74 -2.65 -4.02
C SER A 33 3.33 -3.18 -5.32
N THR A 34 4.59 -3.62 -5.28
CA THR A 34 5.18 -4.39 -6.38
C THR A 34 4.31 -5.62 -6.71
N PRO A 35 3.79 -5.75 -7.95
CA PRO A 35 2.94 -6.88 -8.32
C PRO A 35 3.64 -8.22 -8.17
N VAL A 36 2.93 -9.22 -7.65
CA VAL A 36 3.42 -10.60 -7.54
C VAL A 36 2.53 -11.51 -8.37
N ALA A 37 3.08 -12.14 -9.41
CA ALA A 37 2.32 -13.07 -10.24
C ALA A 37 1.87 -14.28 -9.41
N PHE A 38 0.63 -14.73 -9.65
CA PHE A 38 0.15 -16.00 -9.12
C PHE A 38 0.80 -17.17 -9.86
N SER A 39 1.28 -18.19 -9.15
CA SER A 39 2.00 -19.32 -9.77
C SER A 39 1.17 -20.13 -10.78
N LYS A 40 -0.16 -20.00 -10.72
CA LYS A 40 -1.14 -20.68 -11.58
C LYS A 40 -1.95 -19.71 -12.45
N ALA A 41 -1.43 -18.50 -12.67
CA ALA A 41 -1.99 -17.54 -13.61
C ALA A 41 -2.24 -18.18 -14.99
N GLY A 42 -3.42 -17.95 -15.57
CA GLY A 42 -3.85 -18.56 -16.83
C GLY A 42 -4.16 -20.08 -16.79
N GLU A 43 -4.05 -20.77 -15.66
CA GLU A 43 -4.44 -22.19 -15.55
C GLU A 43 -5.90 -22.35 -15.09
N GLU A 44 -6.69 -23.16 -15.80
CA GLU A 44 -8.05 -23.51 -15.38
C GLU A 44 -8.13 -24.90 -14.72
N PRO A 45 -8.55 -25.01 -13.45
CA PRO A 45 -8.72 -26.28 -12.78
C PRO A 45 -9.90 -27.09 -13.37
N GLN A 46 -9.57 -28.25 -13.95
CA GLN A 46 -10.50 -29.11 -14.70
C GLN A 46 -11.49 -29.92 -13.84
N THR A 47 -11.22 -30.08 -12.54
CA THR A 47 -12.08 -30.86 -11.64
C THR A 47 -12.38 -30.08 -10.37
N GLU A 48 -13.46 -30.42 -9.68
CA GLU A 48 -13.84 -29.79 -8.41
C GLU A 48 -12.74 -29.93 -7.33
N SER A 49 -12.15 -31.11 -7.19
CA SER A 49 -11.02 -31.30 -6.26
C SER A 49 -9.82 -30.42 -6.60
N LYS A 50 -9.53 -30.23 -7.89
CA LYS A 50 -8.46 -29.31 -8.33
C LYS A 50 -8.83 -27.84 -8.09
N ARG A 51 -10.11 -27.46 -8.17
CA ARG A 51 -10.58 -26.11 -7.84
C ARG A 51 -10.32 -25.77 -6.37
N VAL A 52 -10.57 -26.71 -5.46
CA VAL A 52 -10.27 -26.53 -4.03
C VAL A 52 -8.77 -26.31 -3.82
N ILE A 53 -7.92 -27.14 -4.44
CA ILE A 53 -6.45 -27.00 -4.35
C ILE A 53 -6.00 -25.65 -4.92
N PHE A 54 -6.54 -25.25 -6.07
CA PHE A 54 -6.24 -23.97 -6.73
C PHE A 54 -6.58 -22.79 -5.82
N TYR A 55 -7.76 -22.78 -5.20
CA TYR A 55 -8.18 -21.73 -4.27
C TYR A 55 -7.28 -21.67 -3.02
N LEU A 56 -6.97 -22.82 -2.41
CA LEU A 56 -6.08 -22.87 -1.25
C LEU A 56 -4.66 -22.37 -1.59
N LEU A 57 -4.17 -22.65 -2.80
CA LEU A 57 -2.89 -22.14 -3.28
C LEU A 57 -2.93 -20.63 -3.50
N TYR A 58 -4.00 -20.13 -4.13
CA TYR A 58 -4.22 -18.70 -4.34
C TYR A 58 -4.19 -17.92 -3.02
N GLU A 59 -4.98 -18.31 -2.03
CA GLU A 59 -5.01 -17.64 -0.72
C GLU A 59 -3.65 -17.67 -0.01
N ARG A 60 -2.93 -18.80 -0.10
CA ARG A 60 -1.60 -18.93 0.51
C ARG A 60 -0.58 -18.00 -0.14
N GLU A 61 -0.58 -17.91 -1.47
CA GLU A 61 0.35 -17.03 -2.19
C GLU A 61 -0.01 -15.57 -2.01
N LYS A 62 -1.31 -15.25 -2.02
CA LYS A 62 -1.82 -13.92 -1.72
C LYS A 62 -1.40 -13.44 -0.34
N GLN A 63 -1.46 -14.30 0.68
CA GLN A 63 -1.01 -13.93 2.03
C GLN A 63 0.49 -13.62 2.10
N ARG A 64 1.31 -14.33 1.32
CA ARG A 64 2.75 -14.04 1.20
C ARG A 64 2.98 -12.70 0.49
N ALA A 65 2.27 -12.46 -0.61
CA ALA A 65 2.33 -11.18 -1.33
C ALA A 65 1.86 -10.02 -0.45
N PHE A 66 0.80 -10.21 0.35
CA PHE A 66 0.30 -9.24 1.31
C PHE A 66 1.36 -8.88 2.35
N THR A 67 2.03 -9.88 2.92
CA THR A 67 3.11 -9.65 3.90
C THR A 67 4.24 -8.82 3.28
N LYS A 68 4.64 -9.14 2.05
CA LYS A 68 5.64 -8.37 1.30
C LYS A 68 5.18 -6.94 1.06
N ALA A 69 3.91 -6.74 0.66
CA ALA A 69 3.34 -5.41 0.45
C ALA A 69 3.33 -4.57 1.72
N VAL A 70 3.02 -5.16 2.88
CA VAL A 70 3.11 -4.48 4.19
C VAL A 70 4.55 -4.01 4.45
N GLU A 71 5.55 -4.84 4.16
CA GLU A 71 6.96 -4.50 4.36
C GLU A 71 7.44 -3.38 3.44
N GLU A 72 6.99 -3.41 2.19
CA GLU A 72 7.26 -2.37 1.20
C GLU A 72 6.61 -1.03 1.63
N ALA A 73 5.33 -1.05 2.02
CA ALA A 73 4.57 0.13 2.40
C ALA A 73 5.16 0.89 3.60
N VAL A 74 5.83 0.21 4.53
CA VAL A 74 6.49 0.85 5.69
C VAL A 74 7.53 1.88 5.25
N GLN A 75 8.11 1.74 4.06
CA GLN A 75 9.11 2.67 3.54
C GLN A 75 8.50 3.97 2.99
N PHE A 76 7.19 4.00 2.74
CA PHE A 76 6.51 5.09 2.03
C PHE A 76 5.48 5.84 2.87
N PHE A 77 5.16 5.34 4.07
CA PHE A 77 4.13 5.89 4.94
C PHE A 77 4.59 6.07 6.38
N ASN A 78 4.14 7.15 7.00
CA ASN A 78 4.38 7.50 8.39
C ASN A 78 3.06 7.73 9.12
N LEU A 79 3.05 7.43 10.43
CA LEU A 79 1.90 7.71 11.29
C LEU A 79 2.14 9.02 12.02
N CYS A 80 1.23 9.98 11.85
CA CYS A 80 1.30 11.22 12.61
C CYS A 80 0.98 10.96 14.10
N PRO A 81 1.86 11.32 15.05
CA PRO A 81 1.63 11.09 16.48
C PRO A 81 0.53 11.98 17.07
N LEU A 82 0.16 13.06 16.37
CA LEU A 82 -0.83 14.03 16.85
C LEU A 82 -2.27 13.71 16.40
N CYS A 83 -2.43 13.07 15.25
CA CYS A 83 -3.77 12.79 14.68
C CYS A 83 -3.97 11.34 14.24
N GLU A 84 -2.97 10.48 14.42
CA GLU A 84 -3.00 9.04 14.11
C GLU A 84 -3.33 8.70 12.65
N ARG A 85 -3.15 9.69 11.75
CA ARG A 85 -3.29 9.48 10.31
C ARG A 85 -2.01 8.89 9.74
N LEU A 86 -2.17 7.82 8.98
CA LEU A 86 -1.13 7.25 8.15
C LEU A 86 -1.04 8.07 6.86
N VAL A 87 0.05 8.83 6.68
CA VAL A 87 0.28 9.72 5.53
C VAL A 87 1.52 9.28 4.77
N CYS A 88 1.62 9.60 3.48
CA CYS A 88 2.84 9.31 2.72
C CYS A 88 4.01 10.18 3.19
N ASN A 89 5.24 9.77 2.86
CA ASN A 89 6.46 10.50 3.18
C ASN A 89 6.44 11.98 2.76
N GLU A 90 5.87 12.30 1.60
CA GLU A 90 5.76 13.69 1.15
C GLU A 90 4.81 14.54 2.01
N CYS A 91 3.86 13.90 2.70
CA CYS A 91 2.91 14.56 3.58
C CYS A 91 3.33 14.48 5.06
N PHE A 92 4.54 14.01 5.34
CA PHE A 92 5.13 13.90 6.67
C PHE A 92 6.38 14.78 6.73
N LEU A 93 6.47 15.61 7.76
CA LEU A 93 7.57 16.52 8.01
C LEU A 93 8.45 16.00 9.13
N ILE A 94 9.76 16.07 8.89
CA ILE A 94 10.80 15.99 9.91
C ILE A 94 10.88 17.38 10.54
N CYS A 95 10.44 17.48 11.78
CA CYS A 95 10.39 18.74 12.52
C CYS A 95 11.48 18.73 13.60
N GLN A 96 11.73 19.88 14.22
CA GLN A 96 12.76 19.97 15.25
C GLN A 96 12.43 19.09 16.46
N GLU A 97 11.18 19.13 16.93
CA GLU A 97 10.80 18.48 18.19
C GLU A 97 10.00 17.19 18.00
N ILE A 98 8.99 17.20 17.13
CA ILE A 98 8.13 16.04 16.87
C ILE A 98 7.76 16.00 15.40
N ASP A 99 8.13 14.92 14.72
CA ASP A 99 7.75 14.71 13.33
C ASP A 99 6.23 14.49 13.19
N MET A 100 5.62 15.11 12.19
CA MET A 100 4.16 15.13 12.06
C MET A 100 3.70 15.32 10.61
N CYS A 101 2.40 15.14 10.36
CA CYS A 101 1.88 15.42 9.03
C CYS A 101 1.81 16.93 8.74
N LEU A 102 1.82 17.30 7.44
CA LEU A 102 1.70 18.68 6.97
C LEU A 102 0.56 19.44 7.67
N ARG A 103 -0.63 18.83 7.75
CA ARG A 103 -1.80 19.45 8.39
C ARG A 103 -1.59 19.77 9.86
N CYS A 104 -0.91 18.90 10.61
CA CYS A 104 -0.63 19.15 12.02
C CYS A 104 0.43 20.25 12.18
N ALA A 105 1.46 20.24 11.33
CA ALA A 105 2.49 21.27 11.33
C ALA A 105 1.89 22.66 11.02
N GLU A 106 1.05 22.77 9.98
CA GLU A 106 0.34 24.02 9.66
C GLU A 106 -0.50 24.53 10.83
N ARG A 107 -1.23 23.64 11.51
CA ARG A 107 -2.07 24.00 12.66
C ARG A 107 -1.24 24.50 13.85
N LEU A 108 -0.05 23.92 14.06
CA LEU A 108 0.85 24.29 15.15
C LEU A 108 1.84 25.40 14.78
N GLN A 109 1.84 25.82 13.50
CA GLN A 109 2.81 26.78 12.94
C GLN A 109 4.26 26.29 13.04
N GLU A 110 4.45 24.97 12.97
CA GLU A 110 5.76 24.33 12.96
C GLU A 110 6.31 24.22 11.53
N ALA A 111 7.62 24.42 11.40
CA ALA A 111 8.34 24.18 10.15
C ALA A 111 9.01 22.80 10.17
N GLY A 112 9.31 22.27 8.99
CA GLY A 112 10.01 21.01 8.86
C GLY A 112 10.38 20.69 7.42
N GLU A 113 11.18 19.65 7.25
CA GLU A 113 11.62 19.17 5.94
C GLU A 113 10.83 17.91 5.56
N GLN A 114 10.47 17.77 4.29
CA GLN A 114 9.80 16.55 3.82
C GLN A 114 10.73 15.35 3.92
N VAL A 115 10.18 14.19 4.28
CA VAL A 115 10.93 12.93 4.21
C VAL A 115 11.35 12.68 2.76
N SER A 116 12.65 12.53 2.52
CA SER A 116 13.16 12.27 1.17
C SER A 116 12.66 10.92 0.64
N THR A 117 12.17 10.90 -0.61
CA THR A 117 11.77 9.66 -1.28
C THR A 117 12.35 9.52 -2.66
N VAL A 118 12.69 8.27 -3.00
CA VAL A 118 12.70 7.79 -4.38
C VAL A 118 11.26 7.92 -4.91
N ASN A 119 11.05 8.66 -5.99
CA ASN A 119 9.72 8.81 -6.62
C ASN A 119 9.13 7.41 -6.92
N TRP A 120 8.08 7.00 -6.21
CA TRP A 120 7.28 5.87 -6.64
C TRP A 120 6.26 6.37 -7.67
N THR A 121 6.26 5.75 -8.84
CA THR A 121 5.45 6.22 -9.97
C THR A 121 3.99 5.97 -9.64
N THR A 122 3.20 7.03 -9.55
CA THR A 122 1.75 6.93 -9.68
C THR A 122 1.47 6.34 -11.06
N GLN A 123 1.11 5.06 -11.15
CA GLN A 123 0.56 4.56 -12.41
C GLN A 123 -0.74 5.32 -12.64
N LYS A 124 -0.69 6.28 -13.57
CA LYS A 124 -1.86 7.00 -14.05
C LYS A 124 -2.88 5.94 -14.46
N ASN A 125 -4.07 6.03 -13.89
CA ASN A 125 -5.22 5.20 -14.22
C ASN A 125 -5.35 5.04 -15.73
N HIS A 126 -5.00 3.87 -16.27
CA HIS A 126 -5.44 3.49 -17.60
C HIS A 126 -6.87 2.97 -17.46
N TYR A 127 -7.84 3.88 -17.27
CA TYR A 127 -9.20 3.60 -17.66
C TYR A 127 -9.18 3.56 -19.20
N SER A 128 -9.12 2.36 -19.77
CA SER A 128 -9.55 2.17 -21.14
C SER A 128 -11.06 2.32 -21.15
N GLU A 129 -11.54 3.45 -21.66
CA GLU A 129 -12.90 3.58 -22.16
C GLU A 129 -13.12 2.47 -23.19
N LYS A 130 -14.16 1.66 -22.96
CA LYS A 130 -14.82 0.86 -23.99
C LYS A 130 -16.14 1.53 -24.32
#